data_AF-A0A4R0RA86-F1
#
_entry.id   AF-A0A4R0RA86-F1
#
_cell.length_a   1.000
_cell.length_b   1.000
_cell.length_c   1.000
_cell.angle_alpha   90.00
_cell.angle_beta   90.00
_cell.angle_gamma   90.00
#
_symmetry.space_group_name_H-M   'P 1'
#
loop_
_entity.id
_entity.type
_entity.pdbx_description
1 polymer ?
#
loop_
_entity_poly.entity_id
_entity_poly.type
_entity_poly.pdbx_seq_one_letter_code
_entity_poly.pdbx_strand_id
1 'polypeptide(L)'
;MNIDFHNHRTQLVLTALAASAATAGLLSAYTTHARQAKRIELDREVRRALASKPGPSTSSEPPSPHDIEVRERRTGTEQIGRHVGLEYDEELVREQLARNYVFFGEEGMAKIRNGRVVIVGCGGVGSWAAVMLVRSGITNIRLVDFDYVTLSSLNRHATATLADVGTPKVKCIERTLNQICRWVQVDARVEIWRKESGSDLLDDADWVIDAIDNITTKVDLLKYCHDKGIKVFSSMGAGAKQDPTRIQISDISFTMYDPLARSVRRRLRLLGVGSGIPVVYSTEVPGDVKLLPLPEEEFQKGDVKELGVFDDFRVRILPVLGPLPSIFGLNIATYILCELAGKPISNPLPVKGRKKLYERIYRDLLHREQKLLGETLK
;
A
#
# COMPACT_ATOMS: atom_id res chain seq x y z
N MET A 1 12.35 -55.68 17.58
CA MET A 1 12.88 -55.35 18.92
C MET A 1 11.80 -55.70 19.93
N ASN A 2 11.96 -56.82 20.64
CA ASN A 2 11.07 -57.16 21.75
C ASN A 2 11.46 -56.27 22.93
N ILE A 3 10.58 -55.33 23.29
CA ILE A 3 10.74 -54.49 24.47
C ILE A 3 10.40 -55.37 25.67
N ASP A 4 11.39 -55.62 26.52
CA ASP A 4 11.21 -56.38 27.75
C ASP A 4 10.58 -55.48 28.83
N PHE A 5 9.31 -55.75 29.14
CA PHE A 5 8.48 -54.98 30.08
C PHE A 5 8.79 -55.28 31.55
N HIS A 6 9.67 -56.26 31.83
CA HIS A 6 10.07 -56.63 33.18
C HIS A 6 11.39 -55.98 33.65
N ASN A 7 12.06 -55.21 32.79
CA ASN A 7 13.27 -54.49 33.17
C ASN A 7 12.92 -53.21 33.95
N HIS A 8 13.50 -53.05 35.14
CA HIS A 8 13.25 -51.89 36.01
C HIS A 8 13.54 -50.54 35.33
N ARG A 9 14.51 -50.50 34.40
CA ARG A 9 14.81 -49.29 33.62
C ARG A 9 13.74 -48.97 32.57
N THR A 10 13.15 -49.98 31.91
CA THR A 10 12.07 -49.74 30.95
C THR A 10 10.78 -49.31 31.66
N GLN A 11 10.50 -49.86 32.85
CA GLN A 11 9.35 -49.42 33.67
C GLN A 11 9.48 -47.97 34.15
N LEU A 12 10.68 -47.52 34.56
CA LEU A 12 10.94 -46.13 34.96
C LEU A 12 10.78 -45.15 33.79
N VAL A 13 11.26 -45.53 32.60
CA VAL A 13 11.10 -44.70 31.39
C VAL A 13 9.63 -44.64 30.96
N LEU A 14 8.90 -45.76 31.03
CA LEU A 14 7.48 -45.80 30.68
C LEU A 14 6.63 -44.95 31.63
N THR A 15 6.92 -45.01 32.94
CA THR A 15 6.23 -44.20 33.95
C THR A 15 6.54 -42.71 33.81
N ALA A 16 7.79 -42.34 33.52
CA ALA A 16 8.15 -40.95 33.26
C ALA A 16 7.46 -40.38 32.00
N LEU A 17 7.38 -41.18 30.93
CA LEU A 17 6.66 -40.80 29.71
C LEU A 17 5.15 -40.68 29.93
N ALA A 18 4.56 -41.62 30.67
CA ALA A 18 3.13 -41.58 31.02
C ALA A 18 2.79 -40.36 31.90
N ALA A 19 3.62 -40.06 32.90
CA ALA A 19 3.44 -38.90 33.75
C ALA A 19 3.55 -37.60 32.95
N SER A 20 4.56 -37.48 32.08
CA SER A 20 4.77 -36.29 31.24
C SER A 20 3.62 -36.07 30.26
N ALA A 21 3.12 -37.14 29.63
CA ALA A 21 1.96 -37.08 28.75
C ALA A 21 0.68 -36.66 29.51
N ALA A 22 0.48 -37.18 30.72
CA ALA A 22 -0.65 -36.80 31.57
C ALA A 22 -0.59 -35.32 31.99
N THR A 23 0.59 -34.82 32.37
CA THR A 23 0.76 -33.40 32.76
C THR A 23 0.54 -32.46 31.57
N ALA A 24 1.09 -32.80 30.40
CA ALA A 24 0.87 -32.03 29.18
C ALA A 24 -0.61 -32.03 28.75
N GLY A 25 -1.28 -33.17 28.87
CA GLY A 25 -2.72 -33.29 28.62
C GLY A 25 -3.56 -32.43 29.55
N LEU A 26 -3.26 -32.44 30.85
CA LEU A 26 -3.96 -31.63 31.85
C LEU A 26 -3.75 -30.12 31.64
N LEU A 27 -2.53 -29.69 31.31
CA LEU A 27 -2.25 -28.29 31.00
C LEU A 27 -2.96 -27.82 29.72
N SER A 28 -2.97 -28.67 28.68
CA SER A 28 -3.70 -28.37 27.45
C SER A 28 -5.22 -28.30 27.68
N ALA A 29 -5.78 -29.23 28.46
CA ALA A 29 -7.18 -29.23 28.85
C ALA A 29 -7.54 -27.99 29.71
N TYR A 30 -6.69 -27.62 30.67
CA TYR A 30 -6.91 -26.45 31.51
C TYR A 30 -6.86 -25.14 30.69
N THR A 31 -5.86 -24.99 29.82
CA THR A 31 -5.72 -23.78 28.99
C THR A 31 -6.83 -23.65 27.95
N THR A 32 -7.31 -24.75 27.38
CA THR A 32 -8.47 -24.75 26.47
C THR A 32 -9.76 -24.42 27.21
N HIS A 33 -9.98 -24.98 28.40
CA HIS A 33 -11.14 -24.66 29.24
C HIS A 33 -11.13 -23.20 29.70
N ALA A 34 -9.99 -22.68 30.17
CA ALA A 34 -9.84 -21.28 30.57
C ALA A 34 -10.10 -20.31 29.40
N ARG A 35 -9.65 -20.66 28.18
CA ARG A 35 -9.95 -19.87 26.97
C ARG A 35 -11.43 -19.90 26.61
N GLN A 36 -12.12 -21.02 26.77
CA GLN A 36 -13.55 -21.13 26.52
C GLN A 36 -14.36 -20.32 27.55
N ALA A 37 -14.02 -20.40 28.84
CA ALA A 37 -14.66 -19.60 29.89
C ALA A 37 -14.54 -18.10 29.61
N LYS A 38 -13.34 -17.63 29.25
CA LYS A 38 -13.09 -16.21 28.93
C LYS A 38 -13.83 -15.74 27.66
N ARG A 39 -14.01 -16.62 26.68
CA ARG A 39 -14.85 -16.33 25.48
C ARG A 39 -16.32 -16.18 25.82
N ILE A 40 -16.85 -17.03 26.70
CA ILE A 40 -18.26 -16.98 27.14
C ILE A 40 -18.52 -15.70 27.96
N GLU A 41 -17.56 -15.30 28.78
CA GLU A 41 -17.60 -14.05 29.54
C GLU A 41 -17.59 -12.83 28.61
N LEU A 42 -16.68 -12.79 27.64
CA LEU A 42 -16.60 -11.71 26.65
C LEU A 42 -17.87 -11.63 25.78
N ASP A 43 -18.45 -12.76 25.37
CA ASP A 43 -19.71 -12.78 24.61
C ASP A 43 -20.89 -12.24 25.45
N ARG A 44 -20.93 -12.53 26.76
CA ARG A 44 -21.92 -11.93 27.67
C ARG A 44 -21.74 -10.43 27.83
N GLU A 45 -20.50 -9.95 27.96
CA GLU A 45 -20.20 -8.52 28.06
C GLU A 45 -20.62 -7.77 26.79
N VAL A 46 -20.28 -8.32 25.62
CA VAL A 46 -20.69 -7.76 24.32
C VAL A 46 -22.22 -7.72 24.21
N ARG A 47 -22.92 -8.81 24.58
CA ARG A 47 -24.40 -8.83 24.55
C ARG A 47 -25.03 -7.87 25.55
N ARG A 48 -24.46 -7.70 26.75
CA ARG A 48 -24.92 -6.68 27.72
C ARG A 48 -24.72 -5.27 27.20
N ALA A 49 -23.57 -4.99 26.59
CA ALA A 49 -23.26 -3.68 25.99
C ALA A 49 -24.17 -3.36 24.78
N LEU A 50 -24.59 -4.39 24.04
CA LEU A 50 -25.58 -4.26 22.95
C LEU A 50 -27.00 -4.05 23.49
N ALA A 51 -27.36 -4.72 24.60
CA ALA A 51 -28.67 -4.58 25.24
C ALA A 51 -28.85 -3.24 25.99
N SER A 52 -27.77 -2.57 26.39
CA SER A 52 -27.82 -1.26 27.05
C SER A 52 -27.92 -0.05 26.10
N LYS A 53 -28.00 -0.26 24.78
CA LYS A 53 -28.32 0.79 23.82
C LYS A 53 -29.85 0.92 23.70
N PRO A 54 -30.47 2.07 24.02
CA PRO A 54 -31.90 2.23 23.84
C PRO A 54 -32.23 2.21 22.34
N GLY A 55 -33.18 1.36 21.95
CA GLY A 55 -33.70 1.27 20.58
C GLY A 55 -34.55 2.48 20.19
N PRO A 56 -34.86 2.66 18.89
CA PRO A 56 -35.62 3.80 18.40
C PRO A 56 -37.11 3.63 18.74
N SER A 57 -37.68 4.61 19.45
CA SER A 57 -39.11 4.72 19.68
C SER A 57 -39.83 5.14 18.39
N THR A 58 -40.85 4.38 18.02
CA THR A 58 -41.83 4.66 16.97
C THR A 58 -42.89 5.66 17.46
N SER A 59 -42.98 6.87 16.86
CA SER A 59 -44.24 7.52 16.43
C SER A 59 -44.07 9.01 16.02
N SER A 60 -44.85 9.37 14.99
CA SER A 60 -45.40 10.69 14.57
C SER A 60 -44.52 11.80 13.95
N GLU A 61 -44.78 12.00 12.64
CA GLU A 61 -44.73 13.20 11.75
C GLU A 61 -43.46 14.09 11.62
N PRO A 62 -43.15 14.58 10.39
CA PRO A 62 -41.98 15.42 10.12
C PRO A 62 -42.25 16.93 10.34
N PRO A 63 -41.34 17.68 10.99
CA PRO A 63 -41.46 19.14 11.08
C PRO A 63 -40.90 19.85 9.83
N SER A 64 -41.45 21.04 9.54
CA SER A 64 -41.13 21.88 8.38
C SER A 64 -39.80 22.66 8.53
N PRO A 65 -39.25 23.20 7.42
CA PRO A 65 -37.85 23.62 7.35
C PRO A 65 -37.67 25.11 7.68
N HIS A 66 -37.94 25.54 8.92
CA HIS A 66 -37.41 26.80 9.43
C HIS A 66 -37.01 26.60 10.90
N ASP A 67 -35.83 27.10 11.26
CA ASP A 67 -35.16 27.02 12.56
C ASP A 67 -34.24 25.80 12.77
N ILE A 68 -33.09 25.80 12.09
CA ILE A 68 -31.92 25.02 12.52
C ILE A 68 -30.98 25.95 13.29
N GLU A 69 -31.25 26.14 14.58
CA GLU A 69 -30.19 26.44 15.54
C GLU A 69 -29.38 25.14 15.75
N VAL A 70 -28.08 25.22 15.51
CA VAL A 70 -27.13 24.13 15.71
C VAL A 70 -27.03 23.82 17.20
N ARG A 71 -27.91 22.94 17.69
CA ARG A 71 -27.82 22.39 19.04
C ARG A 71 -26.74 21.32 19.04
N GLU A 72 -25.53 21.69 19.45
CA GLU A 72 -24.42 20.78 19.71
C GLU A 72 -24.89 19.60 20.57
N ARG A 73 -24.96 18.41 19.96
CA ARG A 73 -25.02 17.17 20.73
C ARG A 73 -23.68 17.04 21.44
N ARG A 74 -23.68 17.32 22.75
CA ARG A 74 -22.68 16.84 23.69
C ARG A 74 -22.72 15.31 23.74
N THR A 75 -22.19 14.67 22.71
CA THR A 75 -21.63 13.33 22.83
C THR A 75 -20.37 13.47 23.67
N GLY A 76 -20.21 12.62 24.69
CA GLY A 76 -19.07 12.59 25.59
C GLY A 76 -17.77 12.25 24.86
N THR A 77 -17.25 13.23 24.13
CA THR A 77 -15.93 13.29 23.51
C THR A 77 -15.13 14.39 24.19
N GLU A 78 -15.29 14.57 25.50
CA GLU A 78 -14.36 15.37 26.27
C GLU A 78 -13.19 14.49 26.70
N GLN A 79 -12.02 14.82 26.17
CA GLN A 79 -10.68 14.32 26.53
C GLN A 79 -10.19 13.01 25.86
N ILE A 80 -10.08 13.00 24.53
CA ILE A 80 -8.88 12.45 23.86
C ILE A 80 -8.23 13.55 23.00
N GLY A 81 -8.25 14.76 23.55
CA GLY A 81 -7.53 15.92 23.05
C GLY A 81 -6.43 16.29 24.05
N ARG A 82 -5.47 15.38 24.24
CA ARG A 82 -4.12 15.68 24.73
C ARG A 82 -3.20 14.72 24.00
N HIS A 83 -2.20 15.27 23.32
CA HIS A 83 -0.91 14.63 23.16
C HIS A 83 -0.42 14.24 24.56
N VAL A 84 -0.88 13.11 25.08
CA VAL A 84 -0.16 12.41 26.11
C VAL A 84 0.99 11.82 25.33
N GLY A 85 2.19 12.40 25.50
CA GLY A 85 3.44 11.75 25.18
C GLY A 85 3.55 10.48 26.02
N LEU A 86 2.73 9.48 25.70
CA LEU A 86 3.04 8.10 25.97
C LEU A 86 4.18 7.84 25.01
N GLU A 87 5.41 8.09 25.46
CA GLU A 87 6.59 7.43 24.89
C GLU A 87 6.19 5.96 24.83
N TYR A 88 5.84 5.54 23.62
CA TYR A 88 5.41 4.18 23.40
C TYR A 88 6.65 3.34 23.65
N ASP A 89 6.49 2.28 24.44
CA ASP A 89 7.61 1.45 24.82
C ASP A 89 8.35 0.98 23.56
N GLU A 90 9.57 1.50 23.36
CA GLU A 90 10.41 1.16 22.21
C GLU A 90 10.72 -0.34 22.21
N GLU A 91 10.63 -1.04 23.35
CA GLU A 91 10.69 -2.50 23.41
C GLU A 91 9.54 -3.15 22.63
N LEU A 92 8.31 -2.64 22.76
CA LEU A 92 7.16 -3.16 22.00
C LEU A 92 7.27 -2.82 20.51
N VAL A 93 7.74 -1.60 20.17
CA VAL A 93 7.99 -1.23 18.77
C VAL A 93 9.03 -2.15 18.16
N ARG A 94 10.11 -2.41 18.90
CA ARG A 94 11.20 -3.29 18.48
C ARG A 94 10.74 -4.72 18.31
N GLU A 95 9.88 -5.23 19.20
CA GLU A 95 9.28 -6.56 19.05
C GLU A 95 8.38 -6.64 17.80
N GLN A 96 7.53 -5.62 17.57
CA GLN A 96 6.70 -5.56 16.36
C GLN A 96 7.53 -5.51 15.07
N LEU A 97 8.71 -4.88 15.11
CA LEU A 97 9.63 -4.74 13.98
C LEU A 97 10.78 -5.76 14.00
N ALA A 98 10.75 -6.78 14.86
CA ALA A 98 11.91 -7.65 15.11
C ALA A 98 12.48 -8.28 13.83
N ARG A 99 11.60 -8.68 12.90
CA ARG A 99 12.00 -9.25 11.60
C ARG A 99 12.70 -8.23 10.69
N ASN A 100 12.26 -6.97 10.74
CA ASN A 100 12.89 -5.87 10.02
C ASN A 100 14.27 -5.55 10.61
N TYR A 101 14.40 -5.56 11.94
CA TYR A 101 15.70 -5.41 12.61
C TYR A 101 16.68 -6.53 12.25
N VAL A 102 16.23 -7.78 12.21
CA VAL A 102 17.08 -8.90 11.75
C VAL A 102 17.51 -8.72 10.29
N PHE A 103 16.62 -8.21 9.43
CA PHE A 103 16.91 -8.03 8.00
C PHE A 103 17.83 -6.83 7.70
N PHE A 104 17.53 -5.65 8.26
CA PHE A 104 18.25 -4.41 7.98
C PHE A 104 19.39 -4.12 8.95
N GLY A 105 19.39 -4.73 10.13
CA GLY A 105 20.30 -4.41 11.24
C GLY A 105 19.90 -3.12 11.96
N GLU A 106 20.56 -2.83 13.09
CA GLU A 106 20.29 -1.65 13.91
C GLU A 106 20.47 -0.34 13.12
N GLU A 107 21.58 -0.20 12.39
CA GLU A 107 21.88 1.01 11.64
C GLU A 107 20.86 1.27 10.52
N GLY A 108 20.52 0.21 9.77
CA GLY A 108 19.52 0.30 8.70
C GLY A 108 18.14 0.66 9.23
N MET A 109 17.74 0.05 10.36
CA MET A 109 16.49 0.41 11.02
C MET A 109 16.51 1.82 11.60
N ALA A 110 17.61 2.29 12.18
CA ALA A 110 17.71 3.68 12.65
C ALA A 110 17.47 4.69 11.51
N LYS A 111 18.00 4.42 10.31
CA LYS A 111 17.74 5.24 9.11
C LYS A 111 16.28 5.15 8.66
N ILE A 112 15.68 3.95 8.65
CA ILE A 112 14.26 3.78 8.33
C ILE A 112 13.37 4.52 9.36
N ARG A 113 13.63 4.37 10.65
CA ARG A 113 12.85 5.00 11.73
C ARG A 113 12.88 6.52 11.62
N ASN A 114 14.02 7.11 11.25
CA ASN A 114 14.17 8.55 11.08
C ASN A 114 13.68 9.07 9.71
N GLY A 115 13.45 8.18 8.74
CA GLY A 115 13.07 8.54 7.38
C GLY A 115 11.78 9.34 7.30
N ARG A 116 11.77 10.36 6.44
CA ARG A 116 10.64 11.23 6.12
C ARG A 116 10.19 10.99 4.69
N VAL A 117 8.98 10.47 4.52
CA VAL A 117 8.43 10.15 3.20
C VAL A 117 7.18 10.98 2.91
N VAL A 118 7.17 11.66 1.77
CA VAL A 118 5.99 12.39 1.28
C VAL A 118 5.33 11.56 0.18
N ILE A 119 4.03 11.33 0.27
CA ILE A 119 3.24 10.62 -0.73
C ILE A 119 2.26 11.58 -1.38
N VAL A 120 2.40 11.78 -2.70
CA VAL A 120 1.50 12.60 -3.51
C VAL A 120 0.59 11.68 -4.32
N GLY A 121 -0.70 11.70 -4.00
CA GLY A 121 -1.71 10.77 -4.52
C GLY A 121 -1.91 9.57 -3.58
N CYS A 122 -3.05 9.54 -2.91
CA CYS A 122 -3.45 8.56 -1.90
C CYS A 122 -4.48 7.55 -2.44
N GLY A 123 -4.46 7.25 -3.75
CA GLY A 123 -5.30 6.23 -4.37
C GLY A 123 -4.85 4.79 -4.08
N GLY A 124 -5.14 3.87 -5.01
CA GLY A 124 -4.80 2.45 -4.87
C GLY A 124 -3.29 2.13 -4.82
N VAL A 125 -2.41 3.06 -5.22
CA VAL A 125 -0.95 2.86 -5.11
C VAL A 125 -0.43 3.50 -3.82
N GLY A 126 -0.68 4.80 -3.63
CA GLY A 126 -0.17 5.55 -2.49
C GLY A 126 -0.68 5.04 -1.14
N SER A 127 -1.94 4.62 -1.05
CA SER A 127 -2.48 4.05 0.21
C SER A 127 -1.74 2.77 0.63
N TRP A 128 -1.41 1.88 -0.31
CA TRP A 128 -0.65 0.65 -0.02
C TRP A 128 0.81 0.94 0.29
N ALA A 129 1.43 1.91 -0.40
CA ALA A 129 2.77 2.38 -0.07
C ALA A 129 2.83 2.94 1.36
N ALA A 130 1.88 3.82 1.73
CA ALA A 130 1.79 4.40 3.06
C ALA A 130 1.70 3.33 4.17
N VAL A 131 0.78 2.38 4.00
CA VAL A 131 0.57 1.29 4.96
C VAL A 131 1.85 0.47 5.15
N MET A 132 2.52 0.09 4.06
CA MET A 132 3.69 -0.79 4.15
C MET A 132 4.94 -0.08 4.68
N LEU A 133 5.14 1.19 4.33
CA LEU A 133 6.23 2.01 4.87
C LEU A 133 6.13 2.15 6.39
N VAL A 134 4.96 2.52 6.88
CA VAL A 134 4.72 2.72 8.32
C VAL A 134 4.82 1.41 9.08
N ARG A 135 4.24 0.32 8.55
CA ARG A 135 4.39 -1.03 9.12
C ARG A 135 5.84 -1.52 9.16
N SER A 136 6.70 -0.96 8.33
CA SER A 136 8.12 -1.31 8.28
C SER A 136 9.01 -0.43 9.15
N GLY A 137 8.42 0.55 9.87
CA GLY A 137 9.10 1.36 10.87
C GLY A 137 9.22 2.85 10.52
N ILE A 138 8.81 3.29 9.33
CA ILE A 138 8.82 4.74 9.01
C ILE A 138 7.95 5.49 10.02
N THR A 139 8.54 6.52 10.62
CA THR A 139 7.90 7.34 11.64
C THR A 139 7.22 8.54 11.03
N ASN A 140 7.84 9.20 10.06
CA ASN A 140 7.35 10.48 9.53
C ASN A 140 6.79 10.29 8.12
N ILE A 141 5.48 10.49 7.96
CA ILE A 141 4.84 10.38 6.66
C ILE A 141 3.92 11.58 6.41
N ARG A 142 4.09 12.24 5.27
CA ARG A 142 3.16 13.27 4.79
C ARG A 142 2.34 12.71 3.65
N LEU A 143 1.03 12.91 3.72
CA LEU A 143 0.06 12.45 2.74
C LEU A 143 -0.55 13.67 2.05
N VAL A 144 -0.43 13.76 0.74
CA VAL A 144 -0.96 14.86 -0.07
C VAL A 144 -1.95 14.29 -1.08
N ASP A 145 -3.23 14.53 -0.84
CA ASP A 145 -4.31 14.20 -1.78
C ASP A 145 -5.56 15.03 -1.45
N PHE A 146 -6.21 15.57 -2.46
CA PHE A 146 -7.42 16.38 -2.35
C PHE A 146 -8.70 15.56 -2.53
N ASP A 147 -8.57 14.32 -3.03
CA ASP A 147 -9.71 13.47 -3.33
C ASP A 147 -10.37 12.91 -2.07
N TYR A 148 -11.65 12.58 -2.24
CA TYR A 148 -12.46 11.86 -1.28
C TYR A 148 -12.56 10.38 -1.64
N VAL A 149 -12.81 9.54 -0.64
CA VAL A 149 -13.09 8.12 -0.83
C VAL A 149 -14.44 7.98 -1.53
N THR A 150 -14.46 7.23 -2.62
CA THR A 150 -15.69 6.87 -3.37
C THR A 150 -15.99 5.38 -3.21
N LEU A 151 -17.22 4.96 -3.54
CA LEU A 151 -17.56 3.52 -3.61
C LEU A 151 -16.62 2.76 -4.55
N SER A 152 -16.27 3.36 -5.70
CA SER A 152 -15.35 2.77 -6.66
C SER A 152 -13.90 2.73 -6.18
N SER A 153 -13.54 3.42 -5.09
CA SER A 153 -12.22 3.34 -4.46
C SER A 153 -12.02 2.05 -3.66
N LEU A 154 -13.10 1.46 -3.14
CA LEU A 154 -13.07 0.33 -2.21
C LEU A 154 -12.49 -0.96 -2.82
N ASN A 155 -12.46 -1.08 -4.15
CA ASN A 155 -11.87 -2.25 -4.81
C ASN A 155 -10.33 -2.30 -4.74
N ARG A 156 -9.67 -1.20 -4.35
CA ARG A 156 -8.19 -1.07 -4.44
C ARG A 156 -7.54 -0.22 -3.35
N HIS A 157 -8.27 0.65 -2.67
CA HIS A 157 -7.71 1.52 -1.63
C HIS A 157 -7.40 0.72 -0.36
N ALA A 158 -6.20 0.86 0.20
CA ALA A 158 -5.71 -0.02 1.26
C ALA A 158 -6.47 0.05 2.58
N THR A 159 -6.95 1.25 2.94
CA THR A 159 -7.50 1.53 4.28
C THR A 159 -8.99 1.87 4.29
N ALA A 160 -9.60 2.05 3.11
CA ALA A 160 -10.95 2.58 3.00
C ALA A 160 -11.98 1.47 3.22
N THR A 161 -12.97 1.77 4.05
CA THR A 161 -14.14 0.94 4.29
C THR A 161 -15.41 1.61 3.74
N LEU A 162 -16.54 0.91 3.76
CA LEU A 162 -17.82 1.50 3.35
C LEU A 162 -18.18 2.76 4.16
N ALA A 163 -17.80 2.79 5.44
CA ALA A 163 -18.04 3.94 6.32
C ALA A 163 -17.18 5.18 5.97
N ASP A 164 -16.17 5.02 5.11
CA ASP A 164 -15.26 6.09 4.72
C ASP A 164 -15.68 6.81 3.46
N VAL A 165 -16.68 6.32 2.75
CA VAL A 165 -17.17 6.97 1.53
C VAL A 165 -17.61 8.40 1.86
N GLY A 166 -17.05 9.37 1.13
CA GLY A 166 -17.26 10.80 1.36
C GLY A 166 -16.28 11.44 2.35
N THR A 167 -15.31 10.70 2.91
CA THR A 167 -14.22 11.27 3.73
C THR A 167 -12.96 11.52 2.88
N PRO A 168 -12.11 12.53 3.21
CA PRO A 168 -10.85 12.75 2.50
C PRO A 168 -9.95 11.51 2.58
N LYS A 169 -9.35 11.10 1.45
CA LYS A 169 -8.49 9.89 1.40
C LYS A 169 -7.33 9.95 2.39
N VAL A 170 -6.67 11.11 2.51
CA VAL A 170 -5.56 11.31 3.47
C VAL A 170 -6.00 11.09 4.92
N LYS A 171 -7.22 11.49 5.28
CA LYS A 171 -7.79 11.31 6.63
C LYS A 171 -8.18 9.86 6.90
N CYS A 172 -8.70 9.17 5.89
CA CYS A 172 -8.94 7.73 5.96
C CYS A 172 -7.63 6.96 6.25
N ILE A 173 -6.55 7.29 5.54
CA ILE A 173 -5.23 6.67 5.75
C ILE A 173 -4.68 7.03 7.13
N GLU A 174 -4.65 8.32 7.49
CA GLU A 174 -4.18 8.81 8.79
C GLU A 174 -4.82 8.06 9.96
N ARG A 175 -6.15 7.95 9.97
CA ARG A 175 -6.88 7.24 11.02
C ARG A 175 -6.45 5.78 11.13
N THR A 176 -6.31 5.08 10.00
CA THR A 176 -5.92 3.67 9.99
C THR A 176 -4.45 3.49 10.37
N LEU A 177 -3.54 4.36 9.94
CA LEU A 177 -2.12 4.29 10.31
C LEU A 177 -1.94 4.47 11.82
N ASN A 178 -2.62 5.44 12.42
CA ASN A 178 -2.59 5.67 13.87
C ASN A 178 -3.17 4.49 14.69
N GLN A 179 -4.06 3.69 14.10
CA GLN A 179 -4.57 2.45 14.72
C GLN A 179 -3.58 1.29 14.62
N ILE A 180 -2.80 1.22 13.53
CA ILE A 180 -1.89 0.11 13.24
C ILE A 180 -0.53 0.29 13.94
N CYS A 181 -0.01 1.51 13.92
CA CYS A 181 1.35 1.83 14.34
C CYS A 181 1.33 3.11 15.18
N ARG A 182 1.51 3.01 16.50
CA ARG A 182 1.43 4.18 17.38
C ARG A 182 2.64 5.13 17.31
N TRP A 183 3.74 4.68 16.70
CA TRP A 183 4.93 5.52 16.50
C TRP A 183 4.78 6.52 15.36
N VAL A 184 3.80 6.34 14.47
CA VAL A 184 3.71 7.14 13.25
C VAL A 184 3.26 8.57 13.55
N GLN A 185 3.92 9.52 12.90
CA GLN A 185 3.51 10.91 12.79
C GLN A 185 3.03 11.13 11.36
N VAL A 186 1.73 11.29 11.21
CA VAL A 186 1.09 11.52 9.92
C VAL A 186 0.79 13.01 9.76
N ASP A 187 1.29 13.61 8.69
CA ASP A 187 0.90 14.93 8.24
C ASP A 187 -0.06 14.81 7.05
N ALA A 188 -1.37 14.84 7.31
CA ALA A 188 -2.40 14.65 6.29
C ALA A 188 -2.88 15.99 5.69
N ARG A 189 -2.46 16.27 4.45
CA ARG A 189 -2.77 17.47 3.67
C ARG A 189 -3.84 17.20 2.61
N VAL A 190 -5.02 17.80 2.81
CA VAL A 190 -6.13 17.74 1.85
C VAL A 190 -5.91 18.79 0.77
N GLU A 191 -4.87 18.60 -0.05
CA GLU A 191 -4.36 19.61 -0.98
C GLU A 191 -3.92 18.98 -2.31
N ILE A 192 -3.89 19.80 -3.36
CA ILE A 192 -3.31 19.44 -4.67
C ILE A 192 -1.88 19.96 -4.70
N TRP A 193 -0.92 19.10 -5.01
CA TRP A 193 0.43 19.57 -5.31
C TRP A 193 0.43 20.38 -6.61
N ARG A 194 0.91 21.62 -6.55
CA ARG A 194 1.10 22.52 -7.68
C ARG A 194 2.52 23.05 -7.68
N LYS A 195 3.03 23.42 -8.85
CA LYS A 195 4.42 23.90 -9.00
C LYS A 195 4.69 25.17 -8.18
N GLU A 196 3.70 26.05 -8.06
CA GLU A 196 3.80 27.34 -7.39
C GLU A 196 3.86 27.22 -5.86
N SER A 197 3.19 26.19 -5.31
CA SER A 197 3.10 25.90 -3.87
C SER A 197 3.92 24.67 -3.47
N GLY A 198 4.72 24.15 -4.39
CA GLY A 198 5.26 22.79 -4.32
C GLY A 198 6.44 22.61 -3.36
N SER A 199 7.07 23.70 -2.90
CA SER A 199 8.12 23.65 -1.87
C SER A 199 7.56 23.09 -0.56
N ASP A 200 6.55 23.75 -0.02
CA ASP A 200 6.12 23.57 1.37
C ASP A 200 5.58 22.15 1.62
N LEU A 201 4.95 21.57 0.59
CA LEU A 201 4.41 20.20 0.64
C LEU A 201 5.51 19.14 0.59
N LEU A 202 6.67 19.42 0.00
CA LEU A 202 7.79 18.49 -0.18
C LEU A 202 8.97 18.76 0.76
N ASP A 203 8.88 19.79 1.61
CA ASP A 203 9.93 20.16 2.54
C ASP A 203 10.32 19.01 3.48
N ASP A 204 11.62 18.92 3.76
CA ASP A 204 12.27 17.90 4.58
C ASP A 204 12.06 16.44 4.13
N ALA A 205 11.59 16.20 2.90
CA ALA A 205 11.41 14.85 2.39
C ALA A 205 12.76 14.18 2.08
N ASP A 206 13.01 13.03 2.69
CA ASP A 206 14.09 12.13 2.25
C ASP A 206 13.71 11.44 0.94
N TRP A 207 12.41 11.16 0.77
CA TRP A 207 11.81 10.56 -0.41
C TRP A 207 10.42 11.11 -0.71
N VAL A 208 10.15 11.34 -1.99
CA VAL A 208 8.83 11.64 -2.52
C VAL A 208 8.32 10.44 -3.32
N ILE A 209 7.08 10.01 -3.05
CA ILE A 209 6.36 9.02 -3.83
C ILE A 209 5.33 9.73 -4.69
N ASP A 210 5.48 9.61 -6.00
CA ASP A 210 4.50 10.06 -6.96
C ASP A 210 3.55 8.91 -7.34
N ALA A 211 2.31 9.01 -6.88
CA ALA A 211 1.19 8.14 -7.21
C ALA A 211 0.03 8.90 -7.87
N ILE A 212 0.33 10.04 -8.52
CA ILE A 212 -0.63 10.87 -9.27
C ILE A 212 -1.07 10.15 -10.55
N ASP A 213 -2.30 10.35 -11.00
CA ASP A 213 -2.83 9.83 -12.26
C ASP A 213 -2.85 10.86 -13.40
N ASN A 214 -2.97 12.15 -13.06
CA ASN A 214 -2.84 13.28 -13.98
C ASN A 214 -1.42 13.39 -14.55
N ILE A 215 -1.29 13.43 -15.88
CA ILE A 215 0.01 13.44 -16.56
C ILE A 215 0.74 14.77 -16.37
N THR A 216 0.02 15.90 -16.40
CA THR A 216 0.60 17.25 -16.31
C THR A 216 1.21 17.45 -14.93
N THR A 217 0.40 17.29 -13.87
CA THR A 217 0.87 17.41 -12.48
C THR A 217 1.99 16.43 -12.16
N LYS A 218 1.91 15.19 -12.66
CA LYS A 218 2.97 14.19 -12.51
C LYS A 218 4.29 14.65 -13.11
N VAL A 219 4.28 15.17 -14.34
CA VAL A 219 5.49 15.65 -15.01
C VAL A 219 6.08 16.85 -14.27
N ASP A 220 5.24 17.77 -13.81
CA ASP A 220 5.69 18.93 -13.04
C ASP A 220 6.33 18.54 -11.72
N LEU A 221 5.74 17.59 -10.98
CA LEU A 221 6.29 17.05 -9.74
C LEU A 221 7.65 16.38 -9.97
N LEU A 222 7.72 15.51 -10.98
CA LEU A 222 8.96 14.80 -11.31
C LEU A 222 10.08 15.74 -11.75
N LYS A 223 9.73 16.77 -12.55
CA LYS A 223 10.68 17.81 -12.97
C LYS A 223 11.16 18.62 -11.77
N TYR A 224 10.24 19.04 -10.90
CA TYR A 224 10.57 19.82 -9.71
C TYR A 224 11.53 19.05 -8.79
N CYS A 225 11.22 17.80 -8.46
CA CYS A 225 12.08 16.96 -7.64
C CYS A 225 13.46 16.76 -8.28
N HIS A 226 13.51 16.50 -9.59
CA HIS A 226 14.77 16.37 -10.33
C HIS A 226 15.62 17.64 -10.26
N ASP A 227 15.03 18.82 -10.49
CA ASP A 227 15.75 20.10 -10.47
C ASP A 227 16.26 20.49 -9.09
N LYS A 228 15.52 20.12 -8.04
CA LYS A 228 15.86 20.41 -6.65
C LYS A 228 16.73 19.33 -6.00
N GLY A 229 17.02 18.24 -6.71
CA GLY A 229 17.77 17.10 -6.16
C GLY A 229 17.00 16.32 -5.07
N ILE A 230 15.67 16.45 -5.04
CA ILE A 230 14.80 15.70 -4.12
C ILE A 230 14.61 14.29 -4.69
N LYS A 231 14.89 13.27 -3.89
CA LYS A 231 14.72 11.88 -4.34
C LYS A 231 13.24 11.59 -4.55
N VAL A 232 12.90 11.10 -5.73
CA VAL A 232 11.52 10.79 -6.10
C VAL A 232 11.42 9.41 -6.72
N PHE A 233 10.38 8.66 -6.36
CA PHE A 233 10.00 7.41 -7.00
C PHE A 233 8.60 7.54 -7.57
N SER A 234 8.39 7.16 -8.82
CA SER A 234 7.11 7.35 -9.50
C SER A 234 6.41 6.06 -9.94
N SER A 235 5.11 6.03 -9.72
CA SER A 235 4.22 4.98 -10.23
C SER A 235 3.72 5.31 -11.63
N MET A 236 3.90 4.37 -12.55
CA MET A 236 3.35 4.43 -13.91
C MET A 236 1.94 3.79 -13.95
N GLY A 237 1.46 3.39 -15.13
CA GLY A 237 0.07 2.97 -15.28
C GLY A 237 -0.18 1.61 -14.60
N ALA A 238 -0.99 1.55 -13.55
CA ALA A 238 -1.40 0.28 -12.94
C ALA A 238 -2.74 -0.28 -13.49
N GLY A 239 -3.51 0.54 -14.22
CA GLY A 239 -4.80 0.15 -14.79
C GLY A 239 -4.70 -0.67 -16.08
N ALA A 240 -5.78 -1.37 -16.42
CA ALA A 240 -5.91 -2.27 -17.58
C ALA A 240 -4.80 -3.32 -17.69
N LYS A 241 -4.36 -3.85 -16.55
CA LYS A 241 -3.30 -4.85 -16.41
C LYS A 241 -3.77 -5.98 -15.50
N GLN A 242 -3.22 -7.16 -15.70
CA GLN A 242 -3.57 -8.36 -14.93
C GLN A 242 -2.38 -9.21 -14.51
N ASP A 243 -1.21 -9.09 -15.16
CA ASP A 243 -0.06 -9.97 -14.92
C ASP A 243 0.92 -9.34 -13.91
N PRO A 244 0.95 -9.80 -12.64
CA PRO A 244 1.86 -9.27 -11.64
C PRO A 244 3.32 -9.64 -11.90
N THR A 245 3.60 -10.69 -12.68
CA THR A 245 4.98 -11.15 -12.97
C THR A 245 5.74 -10.20 -13.90
N ARG A 246 5.02 -9.27 -14.53
CA ARG A 246 5.57 -8.28 -15.47
C ARG A 246 5.85 -6.92 -14.85
N ILE A 247 5.58 -6.76 -13.56
CA ILE A 247 5.87 -5.53 -12.81
C ILE A 247 7.37 -5.46 -12.56
N GLN A 248 7.97 -4.32 -12.88
CA GLN A 248 9.39 -4.09 -12.76
C GLN A 248 9.65 -2.68 -12.24
N ILE A 249 10.76 -2.54 -11.51
CA ILE A 249 11.35 -1.24 -11.16
C ILE A 249 12.46 -0.97 -12.18
N SER A 250 12.52 0.24 -12.74
CA SER A 250 13.64 0.68 -13.57
C SER A 250 13.70 2.20 -13.64
N ASP A 251 14.74 2.76 -14.28
CA ASP A 251 14.73 4.18 -14.62
C ASP A 251 13.65 4.50 -15.67
N ILE A 252 13.03 5.68 -15.57
CA ILE A 252 12.01 6.16 -16.50
C ILE A 252 12.45 6.06 -17.97
N SER A 253 13.75 6.22 -18.27
CA SER A 253 14.30 6.14 -19.63
C SER A 253 14.18 4.74 -20.27
N PHE A 254 14.15 3.67 -19.45
CA PHE A 254 14.09 2.28 -19.90
C PHE A 254 12.68 1.70 -19.98
N THR A 255 11.68 2.43 -19.50
CA THR A 255 10.27 1.99 -19.51
C THR A 255 9.76 1.64 -20.91
N MET A 256 8.95 0.59 -21.00
CA MET A 256 8.41 0.09 -22.27
C MET A 256 7.00 -0.48 -22.09
N TYR A 257 6.25 -0.56 -23.19
CA TYR A 257 4.85 -1.01 -23.26
C TYR A 257 3.81 -0.19 -22.47
N ASP A 258 4.21 0.50 -21.41
CA ASP A 258 3.35 1.35 -20.58
C ASP A 258 3.02 2.71 -21.27
N PRO A 259 1.73 2.99 -21.58
CA PRO A 259 1.33 4.24 -22.21
C PRO A 259 1.52 5.48 -21.33
N LEU A 260 1.31 5.37 -20.01
CA LEU A 260 1.52 6.47 -19.07
C LEU A 260 3.01 6.81 -19.00
N ALA A 261 3.85 5.79 -18.83
CA ALA A 261 5.30 5.96 -18.81
C ALA A 261 5.82 6.58 -20.11
N ARG A 262 5.29 6.16 -21.27
CA ARG A 262 5.65 6.74 -22.57
C ARG A 262 5.35 8.24 -22.63
N SER A 263 4.15 8.66 -22.20
CA SER A 263 3.72 10.06 -22.22
C SER A 263 4.55 10.92 -21.25
N VAL A 264 4.73 10.45 -20.01
CA VAL A 264 5.52 11.12 -18.98
C VAL A 264 6.99 11.26 -19.43
N ARG A 265 7.61 10.17 -19.87
CA ARG A 265 8.99 10.17 -20.38
C ARG A 265 9.19 11.11 -21.56
N ARG A 266 8.24 11.17 -22.51
CA ARG A 266 8.32 12.10 -23.65
C ARG A 266 8.30 13.55 -23.16
N ARG A 267 7.38 13.91 -22.26
CA ARG A 267 7.26 15.28 -21.72
C ARG A 267 8.49 15.67 -20.89
N LEU A 268 8.97 14.77 -20.01
CA LEU A 268 10.20 14.98 -19.23
C LEU A 268 11.42 15.24 -20.12
N ARG A 269 11.58 14.47 -21.22
CA ARG A 269 12.69 14.67 -22.17
C ARG A 269 12.63 16.03 -22.85
N LEU A 270 11.43 16.53 -23.19
CA LEU A 270 11.27 17.88 -23.75
C LEU A 270 11.66 18.96 -22.74
N LEU A 271 11.53 18.68 -21.44
CA LEU A 271 11.95 19.54 -20.35
C LEU A 271 13.42 19.32 -19.92
N GLY A 272 14.19 18.51 -20.66
CA GLY A 272 15.61 18.25 -20.38
C GLY A 272 15.89 17.11 -19.38
N VAL A 273 14.87 16.38 -18.91
CA VAL A 273 15.03 15.25 -17.99
C VAL A 273 15.00 13.93 -18.76
N GLY A 274 16.18 13.35 -18.98
CA GLY A 274 16.36 12.14 -19.79
C GLY A 274 16.30 10.82 -19.02
N SER A 275 16.75 10.83 -17.77
CA SER A 275 16.95 9.69 -16.86
C SER A 275 17.15 10.19 -15.42
N GLY A 276 17.35 9.29 -14.46
CA GLY A 276 17.60 9.59 -13.04
C GLY A 276 16.37 9.49 -12.14
N ILE A 277 15.25 9.01 -12.67
CA ILE A 277 13.98 8.88 -11.92
C ILE A 277 13.59 7.41 -11.90
N PRO A 278 13.71 6.71 -10.75
CA PRO A 278 13.25 5.35 -10.61
C PRO A 278 11.72 5.29 -10.64
N VAL A 279 11.19 4.30 -11.37
CA VAL A 279 9.76 4.10 -11.54
C VAL A 279 9.37 2.64 -11.45
N VAL A 280 8.13 2.39 -11.03
CA VAL A 280 7.48 1.08 -11.16
C VAL A 280 6.54 1.11 -12.35
N TYR A 281 6.66 0.12 -13.22
CA TYR A 281 5.82 -0.03 -14.41
C TYR A 281 5.60 -1.53 -14.68
N SER A 282 4.78 -1.84 -15.68
CA SER A 282 4.63 -3.21 -16.14
C SER A 282 4.98 -3.32 -17.61
N THR A 283 5.66 -4.42 -17.95
CA THR A 283 6.00 -4.84 -19.31
C THR A 283 4.86 -5.64 -19.97
N GLU A 284 3.69 -5.71 -19.34
CA GLU A 284 2.47 -6.22 -19.96
C GLU A 284 2.12 -5.35 -21.16
N VAL A 285 1.97 -5.99 -22.32
CA VAL A 285 1.51 -5.29 -23.52
C VAL A 285 0.05 -4.91 -23.26
N PRO A 286 -0.34 -3.64 -23.43
CA PRO A 286 -1.72 -3.22 -23.22
C PRO A 286 -2.68 -4.14 -24.00
N GLY A 287 -3.57 -4.81 -23.28
CA GLY A 287 -4.53 -5.75 -23.85
C GLY A 287 -5.82 -5.07 -24.33
N ASP A 288 -6.88 -5.87 -24.43
CA ASP A 288 -8.18 -5.44 -24.98
C ASP A 288 -9.07 -4.66 -24.00
N VAL A 289 -8.61 -4.48 -22.75
CA VAL A 289 -9.34 -3.74 -21.73
C VAL A 289 -9.34 -2.25 -22.10
N LYS A 290 -10.45 -1.80 -22.68
CA LYS A 290 -10.66 -0.41 -23.09
C LYS A 290 -11.21 0.43 -21.93
N LEU A 291 -11.14 1.75 -22.12
CA LEU A 291 -11.79 2.73 -21.25
C LEU A 291 -13.29 2.42 -21.16
N LEU A 292 -13.88 2.57 -19.97
CA LEU A 292 -15.32 2.40 -19.80
C LEU A 292 -16.08 3.46 -20.63
N PRO A 293 -17.22 3.09 -21.24
CA PRO A 293 -18.10 4.06 -21.86
C PRO A 293 -18.64 5.01 -20.79
N LEU A 294 -18.83 6.28 -21.15
CA LEU A 294 -19.47 7.25 -20.27
C LEU A 294 -20.96 6.95 -20.18
N PRO A 295 -21.60 7.18 -19.02
CA PRO A 295 -23.06 7.20 -18.93
C PRO A 295 -23.64 8.17 -19.97
N GLU A 296 -24.75 7.80 -20.61
CA GLU A 296 -25.39 8.61 -21.66
C GLU A 296 -25.76 10.02 -21.17
N GLU A 297 -26.07 10.16 -19.87
CA GLU A 297 -26.38 11.43 -19.19
C GLU A 297 -25.18 12.41 -19.15
N GLU A 298 -23.95 11.90 -19.04
CA GLU A 298 -22.74 12.75 -19.11
C GLU A 298 -22.43 13.13 -20.55
N PHE A 299 -22.75 12.26 -21.51
CA PHE A 299 -22.59 12.55 -22.93
C PHE A 299 -23.45 13.73 -23.40
N GLN A 300 -24.58 13.96 -22.73
CA GLN A 300 -25.50 15.08 -23.03
C GLN A 300 -25.05 16.41 -22.42
N LYS A 301 -24.14 16.41 -21.44
CA LYS A 301 -23.72 17.61 -20.69
C LYS A 301 -22.64 18.45 -21.39
N GLY A 302 -22.14 18.04 -22.56
CA GLY A 302 -21.19 18.81 -23.36
C GLY A 302 -19.96 18.02 -23.79
N ASP A 303 -18.97 18.72 -24.33
CA ASP A 303 -17.75 18.12 -24.85
C ASP A 303 -16.95 17.46 -23.73
N VAL A 304 -16.39 16.27 -23.96
CA VAL A 304 -15.82 15.40 -22.91
C VAL A 304 -14.65 16.05 -22.15
N LYS A 305 -14.07 17.15 -22.65
CA LYS A 305 -13.04 17.94 -21.94
C LYS A 305 -13.62 18.93 -20.92
N GLU A 306 -14.87 19.35 -21.09
CA GLU A 306 -15.54 20.40 -20.31
C GLU A 306 -16.34 19.84 -19.12
N LEU A 307 -16.46 18.52 -19.01
CA LEU A 307 -17.17 17.82 -17.93
C LEU A 307 -16.30 17.61 -16.68
N GLY A 308 -15.00 17.84 -16.77
CA GLY A 308 -14.10 17.83 -15.62
C GLY A 308 -14.22 19.14 -14.84
N VAL A 309 -14.26 19.08 -13.51
CA VAL A 309 -14.15 20.28 -12.64
C VAL A 309 -12.79 20.99 -12.84
N PHE A 310 -11.82 20.31 -13.46
CA PHE A 310 -10.52 20.83 -13.87
C PHE A 310 -10.20 20.37 -15.31
N ASP A 311 -9.53 21.23 -16.08
CA ASP A 311 -9.24 21.08 -17.53
C ASP A 311 -8.47 19.80 -17.93
N ASP A 312 -7.89 19.06 -16.98
CA ASP A 312 -7.06 17.87 -17.24
C ASP A 312 -7.56 16.58 -16.53
N PHE A 313 -8.78 16.55 -15.98
CA PHE A 313 -9.30 15.34 -15.32
C PHE A 313 -9.79 14.30 -16.34
N ARG A 314 -9.42 13.02 -16.16
CA ARG A 314 -9.86 11.95 -17.08
C ARG A 314 -11.34 11.64 -16.84
N VAL A 315 -12.18 12.11 -17.75
CA VAL A 315 -13.63 11.81 -17.76
C VAL A 315 -13.89 10.30 -17.98
N ARG A 316 -12.99 9.59 -18.69
CA ARG A 316 -13.09 8.14 -18.88
C ARG A 316 -12.21 7.36 -17.89
N ILE A 317 -12.83 6.47 -17.13
CA ILE A 317 -12.17 5.62 -16.14
C ILE A 317 -11.54 4.40 -16.83
N LEU A 318 -10.25 4.21 -16.61
CA LEU A 318 -9.56 2.98 -17.00
C LEU A 318 -9.88 1.89 -15.97
N PRO A 319 -10.37 0.70 -16.35
CA PRO A 319 -10.62 -0.38 -15.41
C PRO A 319 -9.35 -0.75 -14.63
N VAL A 320 -9.50 -1.00 -13.32
CA VAL A 320 -8.38 -1.35 -12.44
C VAL A 320 -8.69 -2.63 -11.68
N LEU A 321 -7.83 -3.64 -11.86
CA LEU A 321 -7.83 -4.85 -11.05
C LEU A 321 -7.06 -4.56 -9.75
N GLY A 322 -7.76 -4.52 -8.62
CA GLY A 322 -7.25 -4.04 -7.31
C GLY A 322 -5.86 -4.52 -6.90
N PRO A 323 -5.49 -5.80 -7.05
CA PRO A 323 -4.14 -6.29 -6.73
C PRO A 323 -2.98 -5.55 -7.42
N LEU A 324 -3.16 -5.07 -8.65
CA LEU A 324 -2.07 -4.48 -9.44
C LEU A 324 -1.57 -3.16 -8.82
N PRO A 325 -2.39 -2.13 -8.58
CA PRO A 325 -1.93 -0.91 -7.92
C PRO A 325 -1.40 -1.18 -6.50
N SER A 326 -1.94 -2.19 -5.78
CA SER A 326 -1.38 -2.61 -4.49
C SER A 326 0.06 -3.10 -4.63
N ILE A 327 0.33 -3.99 -5.59
CA ILE A 327 1.69 -4.50 -5.85
C ILE A 327 2.62 -3.36 -6.28
N PHE A 328 2.15 -2.38 -7.06
CA PHE A 328 2.94 -1.19 -7.39
C PHE A 328 3.32 -0.43 -6.11
N GLY A 329 2.36 -0.16 -5.22
CA GLY A 329 2.64 0.51 -3.93
C GLY A 329 3.64 -0.26 -3.06
N LEU A 330 3.52 -1.58 -3.01
CA LEU A 330 4.45 -2.45 -2.27
C LEU A 330 5.87 -2.45 -2.87
N ASN A 331 5.99 -2.42 -4.20
CA ASN A 331 7.29 -2.28 -4.88
C ASN A 331 7.97 -0.96 -4.53
N ILE A 332 7.22 0.14 -4.54
CA ILE A 332 7.73 1.48 -4.17
C ILE A 332 8.21 1.48 -2.72
N ALA A 333 7.38 0.98 -1.79
CA ALA A 333 7.73 0.91 -0.38
C ALA A 333 8.99 0.08 -0.15
N THR A 334 9.09 -1.10 -0.79
CA THR A 334 10.26 -1.98 -0.69
C THR A 334 11.53 -1.27 -1.17
N TYR A 335 11.46 -0.60 -2.33
CA TYR A 335 12.60 0.13 -2.88
C TYR A 335 13.08 1.23 -1.92
N ILE A 336 12.17 2.06 -1.41
CA ILE A 336 12.52 3.18 -0.52
C ILE A 336 13.09 2.68 0.81
N LEU A 337 12.53 1.61 1.40
CA LEU A 337 13.06 1.01 2.63
C LEU A 337 14.49 0.50 2.45
N CYS A 338 14.74 -0.21 1.34
CA CYS A 338 16.07 -0.71 0.98
C CYS A 338 17.09 0.42 0.77
N GLU A 339 16.70 1.47 0.06
CA GLU A 339 17.54 2.67 -0.14
C GLU A 339 17.84 3.38 1.18
N LEU A 340 16.83 3.64 2.01
CA LEU A 340 17.01 4.29 3.32
C LEU A 340 17.91 3.47 4.25
N ALA A 341 17.75 2.15 4.27
CA ALA A 341 18.56 1.26 5.10
C ALA A 341 20.02 1.13 4.62
N GLY A 342 20.39 1.69 3.46
CA GLY A 342 21.72 1.52 2.86
C GLY A 342 21.94 0.12 2.26
N LYS A 343 20.86 -0.59 1.91
CA LYS A 343 20.88 -1.87 1.19
C LYS A 343 20.13 -1.73 -0.14
N PRO A 344 20.60 -0.86 -1.06
CA PRO A 344 19.89 -0.54 -2.29
C PRO A 344 19.68 -1.80 -3.14
N ILE A 345 18.57 -1.85 -3.90
CA ILE A 345 18.28 -2.97 -4.80
C ILE A 345 19.30 -2.92 -5.94
N SER A 346 20.29 -3.80 -5.88
CA SER A 346 21.36 -3.87 -6.87
C SER A 346 20.80 -4.37 -8.20
N ASN A 347 21.02 -3.59 -9.26
CA ASN A 347 20.78 -3.98 -10.64
C ASN A 347 19.31 -4.37 -10.92
N PRO A 348 18.35 -3.43 -10.87
CA PRO A 348 17.01 -3.66 -11.38
C PRO A 348 17.11 -3.77 -12.91
N LEU A 349 17.57 -4.92 -13.41
CA LEU A 349 17.82 -5.13 -14.83
C LEU A 349 16.49 -4.95 -15.55
N PRO A 350 16.35 -3.94 -16.43
CA PRO A 350 15.16 -3.82 -17.25
C PRO A 350 15.18 -5.01 -18.22
N VAL A 351 14.44 -6.07 -17.90
CA VAL A 351 14.30 -7.22 -18.77
C VAL A 351 13.40 -6.75 -19.90
N LYS A 352 14.03 -6.39 -21.03
CA LYS A 352 13.32 -5.85 -22.20
C LYS A 352 12.34 -6.85 -22.83
N GLY A 353 12.24 -8.07 -22.31
CA GLY A 353 11.29 -9.09 -22.77
C GLY A 353 11.30 -9.28 -24.28
N ARG A 354 12.47 -9.13 -24.93
CA ARG A 354 12.61 -9.14 -26.39
C ARG A 354 12.46 -10.57 -26.90
N LYS A 355 11.26 -11.14 -26.80
CA LYS A 355 10.97 -12.54 -27.16
C LYS A 355 11.54 -12.88 -28.54
N LYS A 356 11.30 -12.03 -29.54
CA LYS A 356 11.85 -12.21 -30.91
C LYS A 356 13.39 -12.21 -30.98
N LEU A 357 14.07 -11.42 -30.14
CA LEU A 357 15.53 -11.43 -30.08
C LEU A 357 16.02 -12.73 -29.46
N TYR A 358 15.43 -13.15 -28.35
CA TYR A 358 15.79 -14.40 -27.68
C TYR A 358 15.45 -15.63 -28.52
N GLU A 359 14.29 -15.63 -29.20
CA GLU A 359 13.92 -16.66 -30.19
C GLU A 359 14.92 -16.70 -31.35
N ARG A 360 15.40 -15.54 -31.81
CA ARG A 360 16.46 -15.50 -32.85
C ARG A 360 17.77 -16.06 -32.33
N ILE A 361 18.26 -15.60 -31.18
CA ILE A 361 19.50 -16.10 -30.56
C ILE A 361 19.41 -17.61 -30.33
N TYR A 362 18.26 -18.10 -29.85
CA TYR A 362 18.01 -19.53 -29.64
C TYR A 362 18.01 -20.31 -30.96
N ARG A 363 17.35 -19.80 -32.01
CA ARG A 363 17.42 -20.42 -33.35
C ARG A 363 18.84 -20.43 -33.91
N ASP A 364 19.59 -19.34 -33.76
CA ASP A 364 20.97 -19.23 -34.21
C ASP A 364 21.88 -20.22 -33.46
N LEU A 365 21.64 -20.41 -32.16
CA LEU A 365 22.32 -21.41 -31.33
C LEU A 365 22.01 -22.83 -31.81
N LEU A 366 20.73 -23.18 -31.95
CA LEU A 366 20.30 -24.49 -32.45
C LEU A 366 20.90 -24.81 -33.83
N HIS A 367 20.97 -23.81 -34.73
CA HIS A 367 21.55 -24.00 -36.05
C HIS A 367 23.07 -24.27 -35.98
N ARG A 368 23.79 -23.59 -35.07
CA ARG A 368 25.22 -23.84 -34.84
C ARG A 368 25.46 -25.23 -34.24
N GLU A 369 24.64 -25.64 -33.26
CA GLU A 369 24.73 -26.97 -32.65
C GLU A 369 24.42 -28.08 -33.66
N GLN A 370 23.38 -27.92 -34.48
CA GLN A 370 23.05 -28.85 -35.57
C GLN A 370 24.22 -29.00 -36.55
N LYS A 371 24.89 -27.90 -36.90
CA LYS A 371 26.06 -27.93 -37.80
C LYS A 371 27.26 -28.66 -37.18
N LEU A 372 27.41 -28.61 -35.85
CA LEU A 372 28.50 -29.27 -35.13
C LEU A 372 28.24 -30.76 -34.91
N LEU A 373 27.00 -31.14 -34.60
CA LEU A 373 26.62 -32.51 -34.23
C LEU A 373 26.13 -33.36 -35.40
N GLY A 374 25.78 -32.73 -36.54
CA GLY A 374 25.28 -33.44 -37.73
C GLY A 374 23.84 -33.96 -37.60
N GLU A 375 23.18 -33.70 -36.46
CA GLU A 375 21.80 -34.14 -36.18
C GLU A 375 20.90 -32.95 -35.83
N THR A 376 19.61 -33.08 -36.16
CA THR A 376 18.63 -32.03 -35.89
C THR A 376 18.15 -32.13 -34.45
N LEU A 377 18.60 -31.21 -33.60
CA LEU A 377 18.10 -31.06 -32.23
C LEU A 377 16.67 -30.51 -32.28
N LYS A 378 15.70 -31.28 -31.75
CA LYS A 378 14.27 -30.92 -31.69
C LYS A 378 13.94 -30.04 -30.49
#